data_AF-A0A5C7P774-F1
#
_entry.id   AF-A0A5C7P774-F1
#
_cell.length_a   1.000
_cell.length_b   1.000
_cell.length_c   1.000
_cell.angle_alpha   90.00
_cell.angle_beta   90.00
_cell.angle_gamma   90.00
#
_symmetry.space_group_name_H-M   'P 1'
#
loop_
_entity.id
_entity.type
_entity.pdbx_description
1 polymer ?
#
loop_
_entity_poly.entity_id
_entity_poly.type
_entity_poly.pdbx_seq_one_letter_code
_entity_poly.pdbx_strand_id
1 'polypeptide(L)'
;MPTFGNILARKGGTAMTGKEVTLSLAIPAPKDGKPFVETAVVLLLPVSEARKSAAFRAADAYVAECERVASETGQPSTAPSIKDERALRFLCESMRDASDARKFFVESERINDFRDVVIAEQIRLLLSEYDQLILDEYAEVRTKQELLEMKAQALATFQPGQG
;
A
#
# COMPACT_ATOMS: atom_id res chain seq x y z
N MET A 1 9.28 -10.80 -32.54
CA MET A 1 8.46 -10.35 -31.39
C MET A 1 9.40 -10.00 -30.23
N PRO A 2 9.10 -8.97 -29.42
CA PRO A 2 9.88 -8.73 -28.20
C PRO A 2 9.70 -9.93 -27.24
N THR A 3 10.82 -10.46 -26.72
CA THR A 3 10.81 -11.42 -25.61
C THR A 3 11.11 -10.68 -24.31
N PHE A 4 10.72 -11.23 -23.16
CA PHE A 4 11.02 -10.62 -21.86
C PHE A 4 12.51 -10.37 -21.67
N GLY A 5 13.37 -11.34 -22.00
CA GLY A 5 14.82 -11.18 -21.93
C GLY A 5 15.35 -10.04 -22.79
N ASN A 6 14.83 -9.87 -24.00
CA ASN A 6 15.23 -8.78 -24.89
C ASN A 6 14.75 -7.40 -24.41
N ILE A 7 13.61 -7.33 -23.71
CA ILE A 7 13.11 -6.08 -23.08
C ILE A 7 14.02 -5.68 -21.92
N LEU A 8 14.37 -6.62 -21.03
CA LEU A 8 15.26 -6.35 -19.90
C LEU A 8 16.67 -5.92 -20.33
N ALA A 9 17.18 -6.50 -21.41
CA ALA A 9 18.50 -6.15 -21.94
C ALA A 9 18.53 -4.78 -22.64
N ARG A 10 17.37 -4.24 -23.03
CA ARG A 10 17.27 -2.92 -23.67
C ARG A 10 17.56 -1.84 -22.63
N LYS A 11 18.69 -1.15 -22.76
CA LYS A 11 18.97 0.07 -22.01
C LYS A 11 18.10 1.20 -22.56
N GLY A 12 16.93 1.40 -21.96
CA GLY A 12 15.98 2.45 -22.33
C GLY A 12 14.57 2.13 -21.82
N GLY A 13 13.78 3.16 -21.60
CA GLY A 13 12.41 3.05 -21.11
C GLY A 13 11.90 4.40 -20.64
N THR A 14 10.59 4.49 -20.40
CA THR A 14 9.99 5.66 -19.76
C THR A 14 10.26 5.57 -18.26
N ALA A 15 10.75 6.65 -17.65
CA ALA A 15 10.86 6.73 -16.20
C ALA A 15 9.46 6.59 -15.60
N MET A 16 9.36 5.78 -14.55
CA MET A 16 8.09 5.58 -13.85
C MET A 16 7.72 6.86 -13.12
N THR A 17 6.52 7.38 -13.41
CA THR A 17 5.95 8.50 -12.68
C THR A 17 5.23 7.94 -11.46
N GLY A 18 5.56 8.45 -10.27
CA GLY A 18 4.84 8.08 -9.05
C GLY A 18 3.68 9.02 -8.79
N LYS A 19 2.94 8.73 -7.72
CA LYS A 19 1.87 9.61 -7.23
C LYS A 19 2.23 10.19 -5.87
N GLU A 20 2.31 11.51 -5.79
CA GLU A 20 2.54 12.19 -4.51
C GLU A 20 1.25 12.23 -3.69
N VAL A 21 1.35 11.88 -2.41
CA VAL A 21 0.24 11.91 -1.45
C VAL A 21 0.72 12.64 -0.19
N THR A 22 -0.08 13.59 0.28
CA THR A 22 0.20 14.32 1.51
C THR A 22 -0.47 13.64 2.70
N LEU A 23 0.30 13.35 3.74
CA LEU A 23 -0.12 12.75 4.99
C LEU A 23 0.02 13.74 6.15
N SER A 24 -0.85 13.62 7.14
CA SER A 24 -0.79 14.38 8.40
C SER A 24 -0.54 13.40 9.55
N LEU A 25 0.72 13.21 9.92
CA LEU A 25 1.14 12.21 10.89
C LEU A 25 0.93 12.73 12.33
N ALA A 26 0.29 11.92 13.16
CA ALA A 26 0.08 12.26 14.57
C ALA A 26 1.28 11.80 15.39
N ILE A 27 2.25 12.70 15.60
CA ILE A 27 3.50 12.38 16.29
C ILE A 27 3.28 12.42 17.81
N PRO A 28 3.53 11.31 18.53
CA PRO A 28 3.47 11.29 19.98
C PRO A 28 4.50 12.24 20.58
N ALA A 29 4.11 12.99 21.61
CA ALA A 29 5.06 13.84 22.31
C ALA A 29 6.03 13.00 23.16
N PRO A 30 7.30 13.41 23.27
CA PRO A 30 8.22 12.79 24.22
C PRO A 30 7.79 13.14 25.65
N LYS A 31 7.20 12.14 26.33
CA LYS A 31 6.93 12.03 27.78
C LYS A 31 5.82 12.90 28.41
N ASP A 32 5.69 14.20 28.11
CA ASP A 32 4.73 15.08 28.85
C ASP A 32 3.98 16.12 27.97
N GLY A 33 4.03 16.00 26.65
CA GLY A 33 3.38 16.93 25.72
C GLY A 33 2.06 16.42 25.12
N LYS A 34 1.28 17.33 24.53
CA LYS A 34 0.19 16.94 23.63
C LYS A 34 0.78 16.42 22.32
N PRO A 35 0.22 15.37 21.69
CA PRO A 35 0.59 14.98 20.33
C PRO A 35 0.51 16.17 19.38
N PHE A 36 1.43 16.23 18.42
CA PHE A 36 1.44 17.25 17.37
C PHE A 36 1.26 16.59 16.01
N VAL A 37 0.82 17.40 15.04
CA VAL A 37 0.61 16.94 13.66
C VAL A 37 1.74 17.44 12.80
N GLU A 38 2.37 16.53 12.05
CA GLU A 38 3.40 16.86 11.07
C GLU A 38 2.94 16.44 9.67
N THR A 39 3.13 17.33 8.70
CA THR A 39 2.77 17.05 7.30
C THR A 39 3.97 16.42 6.59
N ALA A 40 3.73 15.28 5.94
CA ALA A 40 4.72 14.59 5.12
C ALA A 40 4.18 14.33 3.71
N VAL A 41 5.03 14.43 2.70
CA VAL A 41 4.68 14.08 1.31
C VAL A 41 5.39 12.77 0.96
N VAL A 42 4.62 11.78 0.53
CA VAL A 42 5.12 10.47 0.12
C VAL A 42 4.91 10.28 -1.37
N LEU A 43 5.85 9.63 -2.04
CA LEU A 43 5.73 9.23 -3.45
C LEU A 43 5.35 7.75 -3.53
N LEU A 44 4.16 7.44 -4.00
CA LEU A 44 3.72 6.08 -4.26
C LEU A 44 4.30 5.58 -5.58
N LEU A 45 4.94 4.40 -5.55
CA LEU A 45 5.39 3.67 -6.72
C LEU A 45 4.76 2.26 -6.77
N PRO A 46 4.50 1.72 -7.97
CA PRO A 46 4.08 0.35 -8.17
C PRO A 46 5.02 -0.68 -7.50
N VAL A 47 4.42 -1.65 -6.81
CA VAL A 47 5.16 -2.71 -6.11
C VAL A 47 5.15 -3.98 -6.94
N SER A 48 6.32 -4.60 -7.13
CA SER A 48 6.40 -5.89 -7.82
C SER A 48 5.77 -7.02 -6.99
N GLU A 49 5.23 -8.04 -7.65
CA GLU A 49 4.63 -9.19 -6.95
C GLU A 49 5.62 -9.90 -6.01
N ALA A 50 6.92 -9.90 -6.34
CA ALA A 50 7.96 -10.43 -5.45
C ALA A 50 8.08 -9.63 -4.13
N ARG A 51 8.07 -8.29 -4.22
CA ARG A 51 8.13 -7.40 -3.02
C ARG A 51 6.86 -7.48 -2.20
N LYS A 52 5.69 -7.48 -2.86
CA LYS A 52 4.40 -7.69 -2.21
C LYS A 52 4.34 -9.01 -1.46
N SER A 53 4.79 -10.10 -2.09
CA SER A 53 4.87 -11.42 -1.45
C SER A 53 5.83 -11.43 -0.25
N ALA A 54 6.96 -10.73 -0.33
CA ALA A 54 7.88 -10.58 0.79
C ALA A 54 7.24 -9.78 1.95
N ALA A 55 6.58 -8.66 1.66
CA ALA A 55 5.86 -7.86 2.64
C ALA A 55 4.75 -8.64 3.34
N PHE A 56 4.00 -9.47 2.59
CA PHE A 56 2.95 -10.30 3.17
C PHE A 56 3.51 -11.41 4.05
N ARG A 57 4.62 -12.06 3.66
CA ARG A 57 5.29 -13.02 4.55
C ARG A 57 5.80 -12.37 5.83
N ALA A 58 6.31 -11.14 5.74
CA ALA A 58 6.74 -10.39 6.91
C ALA A 58 5.56 -9.96 7.81
N ALA A 59 4.39 -9.68 7.22
CA ALA A 59 3.15 -9.44 7.96
C ALA A 59 2.73 -10.67 8.75
N ASP A 60 2.67 -11.82 8.06
CA ASP A 60 2.30 -13.10 8.65
C ASP A 60 3.24 -13.48 9.81
N ALA A 61 4.56 -13.29 9.62
CA ALA A 61 5.55 -13.54 10.65
C ALA A 61 5.39 -12.62 11.87
N TYR A 62 5.08 -11.34 11.66
CA TYR A 62 4.88 -10.38 12.76
C TYR A 62 3.64 -10.71 13.59
N VAL A 63 2.51 -11.01 12.94
CA VAL A 63 1.29 -11.41 13.64
C VAL A 63 1.50 -12.69 14.45
N ALA A 64 2.13 -13.71 13.84
CA ALA A 64 2.45 -14.95 14.53
C ALA A 64 3.38 -14.74 15.74
N GLU A 65 4.34 -13.82 15.63
CA GLU A 65 5.24 -13.48 16.73
C GLU A 65 4.50 -12.79 17.89
N CYS A 66 3.62 -11.83 17.60
CA CYS A 66 2.78 -11.19 18.61
C CYS A 66 1.88 -12.22 19.33
N GLU A 67 1.29 -13.16 18.59
CA GLU A 67 0.48 -14.24 19.16
C GLU A 67 1.31 -15.22 20.01
N ARG A 68 2.53 -15.55 19.57
CA ARG A 68 3.47 -16.39 20.33
C ARG A 68 3.83 -15.74 21.67
N VAL A 69 4.20 -14.45 21.65
CA VAL A 69 4.52 -13.68 22.86
C VAL A 69 3.33 -13.61 23.81
N ALA A 70 2.12 -13.40 23.29
CA ALA A 70 0.89 -13.38 24.08
C ALA A 70 0.64 -14.73 24.79
N SER A 71 0.82 -15.83 24.06
CA SER A 71 0.69 -17.19 24.59
C SER A 71 1.72 -17.49 25.70
N GLU A 72 2.98 -17.11 25.49
CA GLU A 72 4.07 -17.35 26.45
C GLU A 72 3.97 -16.50 27.71
N THR A 73 3.48 -15.26 27.58
CA THR A 73 3.36 -14.32 28.71
C THR A 73 2.00 -14.38 29.41
N GLY A 74 1.02 -15.07 28.82
CA GLY A 74 -0.37 -15.09 29.28
C GLY A 74 -1.09 -13.74 29.15
N GLN A 75 -0.51 -12.79 28.40
CA GLN A 75 -1.11 -11.48 28.15
C GLN A 75 -2.00 -11.50 26.90
N PRO A 76 -2.98 -10.58 26.80
CA PRO A 76 -3.74 -10.43 25.56
C PRO A 76 -2.84 -10.12 24.36
N SER A 77 -3.16 -10.71 23.22
CA SER A 77 -2.43 -10.43 21.97
C SER A 77 -2.62 -8.99 21.54
N THR A 78 -1.50 -8.35 21.21
CA THR A 78 -1.44 -7.02 20.58
C THR A 78 -1.37 -7.10 19.06
N ALA A 79 -1.49 -8.31 18.49
CA ALA A 79 -1.40 -8.51 17.06
C ALA A 79 -2.51 -7.75 16.32
N PRO A 80 -2.20 -6.97 15.28
CA PRO A 80 -3.21 -6.42 14.39
C PRO A 80 -3.91 -7.54 13.61
N SER A 81 -5.02 -7.21 12.95
CA SER A 81 -5.59 -8.14 11.97
C SER A 81 -4.58 -8.39 10.84
N ILE A 82 -4.53 -9.63 10.35
CA ILE A 82 -3.64 -10.00 9.25
C ILE A 82 -3.86 -9.14 7.99
N LYS A 83 -5.11 -8.72 7.76
CA LYS A 83 -5.47 -7.87 6.63
C LYS A 83 -4.86 -6.47 6.77
N ASP A 84 -4.97 -5.88 7.96
CA ASP A 84 -4.45 -4.54 8.22
C ASP A 84 -2.91 -4.53 8.22
N GLU A 85 -2.28 -5.57 8.76
CA GLU A 85 -0.82 -5.69 8.74
C GLU A 85 -0.27 -5.84 7.32
N ARG A 86 -0.93 -6.65 6.49
CA ARG A 86 -0.56 -6.80 5.07
C ARG A 86 -0.72 -5.48 4.32
N ALA A 87 -1.79 -4.72 4.58
CA ALA A 87 -2.00 -3.40 3.99
C ALA A 87 -0.89 -2.42 4.40
N LEU A 88 -0.57 -2.33 5.69
CA LEU A 88 0.49 -1.47 6.22
C LEU A 88 1.83 -1.78 5.55
N ARG A 89 2.26 -3.04 5.57
CA ARG A 89 3.56 -3.43 5.01
C ARG A 89 3.63 -3.27 3.50
N PHE A 90 2.53 -3.55 2.80
CA PHE A 90 2.44 -3.28 1.37
C PHE A 90 2.62 -1.79 1.05
N LEU A 91 1.99 -0.92 1.83
CA LEU A 91 2.15 0.51 1.66
C LEU A 91 3.57 0.97 1.96
N CYS A 92 4.21 0.46 3.01
CA CYS A 92 5.62 0.75 3.28
C CYS A 92 6.54 0.34 2.10
N GLU A 93 6.23 -0.76 1.41
CA GLU A 93 6.95 -1.14 0.18
C GLU A 93 6.69 -0.21 -1.00
N SER A 94 5.52 0.43 -1.07
CA SER A 94 5.12 1.34 -2.15
C SER A 94 5.61 2.77 -1.95
N MET A 95 5.73 3.25 -0.71
CA MET A 95 6.03 4.65 -0.40
C MET A 95 7.53 4.94 -0.51
N ARG A 96 7.88 6.02 -1.20
CA ARG A 96 9.22 6.58 -1.33
C ARG A 96 9.26 8.01 -0.85
N ASP A 97 10.47 8.49 -0.56
CA ASP A 97 10.73 9.92 -0.34
C ASP A 97 10.38 10.69 -1.64
N ALA A 98 9.56 11.72 -1.52
CA ALA A 98 9.14 12.54 -2.67
C ALA A 98 10.31 13.31 -3.32
N SER A 99 11.35 13.62 -2.55
CA SER A 99 12.56 14.29 -3.05
C SER A 99 13.60 13.31 -3.63
N ASP A 100 13.55 12.03 -3.24
CA ASP A 100 14.43 10.98 -3.76
C ASP A 100 13.72 9.62 -3.83
N ALA A 101 13.15 9.31 -5.00
CA ALA A 101 12.40 8.09 -5.26
C ALA A 101 13.19 6.77 -5.03
N ARG A 102 14.51 6.83 -4.83
CA ARG A 102 15.33 5.65 -4.50
C ARG A 102 15.24 5.26 -3.03
N LYS A 103 14.81 6.18 -2.16
CA LYS A 103 14.72 5.98 -0.72
C LYS A 103 13.30 5.63 -0.33
N PHE A 104 13.16 4.64 0.56
CA PHE A 104 11.88 4.36 1.20
C PHE A 104 11.49 5.51 2.13
N PHE A 105 10.19 5.83 2.16
CA PHE A 105 9.67 6.78 3.14
C PHE A 105 9.68 6.18 4.56
N VAL A 106 9.39 4.88 4.66
CA VAL A 106 9.47 4.12 5.91
C VAL A 106 10.55 3.05 5.77
N GLU A 107 11.65 3.22 6.50
CA GLU A 107 12.69 2.20 6.60
C GLU A 107 12.18 0.97 7.35
N SER A 108 12.73 -0.20 7.03
CA SER A 108 12.26 -1.51 7.53
C SER A 108 12.19 -1.60 9.06
N GLU A 109 13.13 -0.97 9.74
CA GLU A 109 13.30 -0.88 11.19
C GLU A 109 12.36 0.14 11.85
N ARG A 110 11.75 1.04 11.06
CA ARG A 110 10.82 2.09 11.49
C ARG A 110 9.35 1.74 11.22
N ILE A 111 9.05 0.54 10.74
CA ILE A 111 7.65 0.14 10.44
C ILE A 111 6.77 0.20 11.70
N ASN A 112 7.30 -0.16 12.87
CA ASN A 112 6.56 -0.05 14.13
C ASN A 112 6.34 1.41 14.54
N ASP A 113 7.34 2.27 14.36
CA ASP A 113 7.18 3.71 14.62
C ASP A 113 6.12 4.32 13.70
N PHE A 114 6.10 3.92 12.42
CA PHE A 114 5.09 4.37 11.48
C PHE A 114 3.68 3.88 11.84
N ARG A 115 3.56 2.63 12.31
CA ARG A 115 2.31 2.05 12.80
C ARG A 115 1.69 2.90 13.91
N ASP A 116 2.50 3.44 14.80
CA ASP A 116 2.03 4.20 15.96
C ASP A 116 1.54 5.61 15.62
N VAL A 117 1.89 6.13 14.43
CA VAL A 117 1.56 7.51 14.02
C VAL A 117 0.57 7.62 12.86
N VAL A 118 0.29 6.50 12.18
CA VAL A 118 -0.66 6.42 11.06
C VAL A 118 -2.02 5.92 11.53
N ILE A 119 -3.09 6.53 11.03
CA ILE A 119 -4.47 6.09 11.34
C ILE A 119 -5.06 5.24 10.22
N ALA A 120 -6.08 4.45 10.55
CA ALA A 120 -6.75 3.55 9.59
C ALA A 120 -7.26 4.28 8.34
N GLU A 121 -7.78 5.49 8.50
CA GLU A 121 -8.28 6.32 7.40
C GLU A 121 -7.16 6.73 6.44
N GLN A 122 -5.94 6.94 6.93
CA GLN A 122 -4.78 7.25 6.08
C GLN A 122 -4.29 6.02 5.32
N ILE A 123 -4.35 4.83 5.93
CA ILE A 123 -4.07 3.57 5.25
C ILE A 123 -5.09 3.34 4.11
N ARG A 124 -6.38 3.58 4.37
CA ARG A 124 -7.43 3.46 3.33
C ARG A 124 -7.23 4.48 2.20
N LEU A 125 -6.90 5.72 2.54
CA LEU A 125 -6.56 6.75 1.56
C LEU A 125 -5.39 6.29 0.68
N LEU A 126 -4.27 5.89 1.28
CA LEU A 126 -3.08 5.47 0.55
C LEU A 126 -3.34 4.27 -0.37
N LEU A 127 -4.16 3.30 0.06
CA LEU A 127 -4.57 2.19 -0.80
C LEU A 127 -5.40 2.68 -1.99
N SER A 128 -6.35 3.60 -1.77
CA SER A 128 -7.14 4.20 -2.85
C SER A 128 -6.27 5.01 -3.83
N GLU A 129 -5.29 5.75 -3.31
CA GLU A 129 -4.36 6.51 -4.14
C GLU A 129 -3.43 5.60 -4.95
N TYR A 130 -3.02 4.46 -4.36
CA TYR A 130 -2.28 3.42 -5.06
C TYR A 130 -3.12 2.78 -6.17
N ASP A 131 -4.38 2.42 -5.91
CA ASP A 131 -5.26 1.86 -6.92
C ASP A 131 -5.45 2.84 -8.09
N GLN A 132 -5.62 4.13 -7.80
CA GLN A 132 -5.70 5.17 -8.82
C GLN A 132 -4.39 5.30 -9.62
N LEU A 133 -3.22 5.26 -8.95
CA LEU A 133 -1.92 5.24 -9.62
C LEU A 133 -1.82 4.07 -10.63
N ILE A 134 -2.31 2.88 -10.25
CA ILE A 134 -2.31 1.74 -11.17
C ILE A 134 -3.23 1.98 -12.37
N LEU A 135 -4.40 2.57 -12.18
CA LEU A 135 -5.33 2.89 -13.28
C LEU A 135 -4.80 3.97 -14.23
N ASP A 136 -4.03 4.92 -13.69
CA ASP A 136 -3.45 6.01 -14.47
C ASP A 136 -2.27 5.52 -15.32
N GLU A 137 -1.38 4.72 -14.73
CA GLU A 137 -0.13 4.27 -15.36
C GLU A 137 -0.26 2.98 -16.20
N TYR A 138 -1.22 2.10 -15.88
CA TYR A 138 -1.40 0.80 -16.55
C TYR A 138 -2.71 0.74 -17.34
N ALA A 139 -2.67 1.20 -18.59
CA ALA A 139 -3.86 1.29 -19.45
C ALA A 139 -4.56 -0.07 -19.66
N GLU A 140 -3.82 -1.17 -19.70
CA GLU A 140 -4.37 -2.52 -19.79
C GLU A 140 -5.20 -2.93 -18.57
N VAL A 141 -4.88 -2.38 -17.39
CA VAL A 141 -5.65 -2.58 -16.16
C VAL A 141 -6.91 -1.72 -16.22
N ARG A 142 -6.76 -0.43 -16.54
CA ARG A 142 -7.88 0.51 -16.67
C ARG A 142 -8.94 0.04 -17.66
N THR A 143 -8.53 -0.32 -18.88
CA THR A 143 -9.46 -0.77 -19.94
C THR A 143 -10.24 -2.02 -19.53
N LYS A 144 -9.61 -2.96 -18.82
CA LYS A 144 -10.29 -4.15 -18.29
C LYS A 144 -11.32 -3.78 -17.22
N GLN A 145 -11.02 -2.80 -16.37
CA GLN A 145 -11.93 -2.33 -15.33
C GLN A 145 -13.15 -1.59 -15.91
N GLU A 146 -12.93 -0.68 -16.87
CA GLU A 146 -13.99 0.00 -17.62
C GLU A 146 -14.95 -1.01 -18.28
N LEU A 147 -14.41 -2.08 -18.88
CA LEU A 147 -15.23 -3.14 -19.48
C LEU A 147 -16.13 -3.86 -18.44
N LEU A 148 -15.60 -4.10 -17.24
CA LEU A 148 -16.36 -4.74 -16.16
C LEU A 148 -17.48 -3.82 -15.64
N GLU A 149 -17.20 -2.53 -15.51
CA GLU A 149 -18.17 -1.52 -15.09
C GLU A 149 -19.29 -1.35 -16.13
N MET A 150 -18.95 -1.27 -17.42
CA MET A 150 -19.95 -1.23 -18.49
C MET A 150 -20.86 -2.48 -18.48
N LYS A 151 -20.30 -3.67 -18.24
CA LYS A 151 -21.09 -4.91 -18.11
C LYS A 151 -22.01 -4.87 -16.89
N ALA A 152 -21.52 -4.38 -15.75
CA ALA A 152 -22.33 -4.25 -14.54
C ALA A 152 -23.48 -3.25 -14.74
N GLN A 153 -23.23 -2.11 -15.37
CA GLN A 153 -24.25 -1.11 -15.71
C GLN A 153 -25.29 -1.66 -16.68
N ALA A 154 -24.87 -2.40 -17.71
CA ALA A 154 -25.78 -3.06 -18.64
C ALA A 154 -26.70 -4.06 -17.90
N LEU A 155 -26.13 -4.92 -17.04
CA LEU A 155 -26.89 -5.88 -16.24
C LEU A 155 -27.86 -5.19 -15.25
N ALA A 156 -27.48 -4.05 -14.68
CA ALA A 156 -28.36 -3.28 -13.80
C ALA A 156 -29.51 -2.58 -14.54
N THR A 157 -29.28 -2.19 -15.80
CA THR A 157 -30.27 -1.50 -16.64
C THR A 157 -31.24 -2.48 -17.31
N PHE A 158 -30.78 -3.69 -17.65
CA PHE A 158 -31.60 -4.76 -18.21
C PHE A 158 -32.12 -5.67 -17.08
N GLN A 159 -33.13 -5.22 -16.32
CA GLN A 159 -33.90 -6.13 -15.47
C GLN A 159 -34.75 -7.07 -16.35
N PRO A 160 -34.76 -8.39 -16.07
CA PRO A 160 -35.52 -9.37 -16.86
C PRO A 160 -37.01 -9.24 -16.53
N GLY A 161 -37.75 -8.43 -17.30
CA GLY A 161 -39.19 -8.27 -17.07
C GLY A 161 -39.94 -7.27 -17.94
N GLN A 162 -39.33 -6.70 -18.99
CA GLN A 162 -40.07 -5.90 -19.98
C GLN A 162 -39.71 -6.38 -21.39
N GLY A 163 -40.47 -7.36 -21.85
CA GLY A 163 -40.56 -7.85 -23.22
C GLY A 163 -41.96 -8.41 -23.43
#